data_AF-A0A963VPD0-F1
#
_entry.id   AF-A0A963VPD0-F1
#
_cell.length_a   1.000
_cell.length_b   1.000
_cell.length_c   1.000
_cell.angle_alpha   90.00
_cell.angle_beta   90.00
_cell.angle_gamma   90.00
#
_symmetry.space_group_name_H-M   'P 1'
#
loop_
_entity.id
_entity.type
_entity.pdbx_description
1 polymer ?
#
loop_
_entity_poly.entity_id
_entity_poly.type
_entity_poly.pdbx_seq_one_letter_code
_entity_poly.pdbx_strand_id
1 'polypeptide(L)'
;RVGRLVADMLTVHGKSFVGIDTDADLIREAKAEGYQAIFGNAARNDVLQRLGIETAPAVILTMDEPILTQSLTRKLRTQFPDLAIIT
;
A
#
# COMPACT_ATOMS: atom_id res chain seq x y z
N ARG A 1 7.13 -3.90 -9.39
CA ARG A 1 8.29 -4.79 -9.07
C ARG A 1 8.68 -4.72 -7.59
N VAL A 2 9.04 -3.55 -7.04
CA VAL A 2 9.40 -3.41 -5.60
C VAL A 2 8.28 -3.89 -4.67
N GLY A 3 7.02 -3.54 -4.96
CA GLY A 3 5.87 -4.00 -4.17
C GLY A 3 5.77 -5.53 -4.06
N ARG A 4 6.08 -6.30 -5.12
CA ARG A 4 6.08 -7.77 -5.08
C ARG A 4 7.19 -8.31 -4.18
N LEU A 5 8.41 -7.76 -4.29
CA LEU A 5 9.52 -8.16 -3.41
C LEU A 5 9.23 -7.93 -1.93
N VAL A 6 8.57 -6.80 -1.61
CA VAL A 6 8.13 -6.50 -0.25
C VAL A 6 7.04 -7.47 0.20
N ALA A 7 6.05 -7.74 -0.65
CA ALA A 7 4.98 -8.70 -0.37
C ALA A 7 5.53 -10.11 -0.13
N ASP A 8 6.51 -10.56 -0.92
CA ASP A 8 7.21 -11.83 -0.73
C ASP A 8 7.89 -11.89 0.63
N MET A 9 8.64 -10.85 1.00
CA MET A 9 9.31 -10.77 2.31
C MET A 9 8.30 -10.84 3.46
N LEU A 10 7.22 -10.06 3.39
CA LEU A 10 6.16 -10.09 4.39
C LEU A 10 5.50 -11.46 4.48
N THR A 11 5.26 -12.12 3.35
CA THR A 11 4.72 -13.49 3.29
C THR A 11 5.65 -14.48 3.96
N VAL A 12 6.95 -14.45 3.65
CA VAL A 12 7.99 -15.30 4.26
C VAL A 12 8.02 -15.14 5.78
N HIS A 13 7.79 -13.93 6.28
CA HIS A 13 7.76 -13.63 7.72
C HIS A 13 6.37 -13.77 8.37
N GLY A 14 5.36 -14.29 7.65
CA GLY A 14 4.01 -14.49 8.16
C GLY A 14 3.30 -13.18 8.57
N LYS A 15 3.65 -12.06 7.92
CA LYS A 15 3.05 -10.75 8.17
C LYS A 15 1.91 -10.53 7.20
N SER A 16 0.73 -10.23 7.72
CA SER A 16 -0.43 -9.84 6.91
C SER A 16 -0.19 -8.50 6.24
N PHE A 17 -0.56 -8.40 4.96
CA PHE A 17 -0.53 -7.16 4.21
C PHE A 17 -1.68 -7.14 3.21
N VAL A 18 -1.93 -5.97 2.64
CA VAL A 18 -2.82 -5.77 1.50
C VAL A 18 -2.15 -4.80 0.54
N GLY A 19 -1.96 -5.24 -0.70
CA GLY A 19 -1.52 -4.40 -1.80
C GLY A 19 -2.69 -3.60 -2.37
N ILE A 20 -2.42 -2.37 -2.81
CA ILE A 20 -3.40 -1.52 -3.48
C ILE A 20 -2.76 -0.87 -4.70
N ASP A 21 -3.46 -0.91 -5.83
CA ASP A 21 -3.03 -0.27 -7.07
C ASP A 21 -4.25 0.20 -7.88
N THR A 22 -4.06 1.24 -8.68
CA THR A 22 -5.06 1.76 -9.63
C THR A 22 -5.03 1.05 -10.97
N ASP A 23 -4.05 0.18 -11.23
CA ASP A 23 -3.98 -0.66 -12.42
C ASP A 23 -4.71 -2.00 -12.18
N ALA A 24 -5.81 -2.21 -12.90
CA ALA A 24 -6.62 -3.42 -12.78
C ALA A 24 -5.93 -4.67 -13.33
N ASP A 25 -5.03 -4.54 -14.30
CA ASP A 25 -4.24 -5.64 -14.85
C ASP A 25 -3.24 -6.13 -13.80
N LEU A 26 -2.49 -5.21 -13.19
CA LEU A 26 -1.55 -5.54 -12.11
C LEU A 26 -2.24 -6.23 -10.92
N ILE A 27 -3.43 -5.77 -10.54
CA ILE A 27 -4.20 -6.39 -9.46
C ILE A 27 -4.68 -7.79 -9.84
N ARG A 28 -5.12 -8.00 -11.08
CA ARG A 28 -5.54 -9.33 -11.56
C ARG A 28 -4.37 -10.31 -11.54
N GLU A 29 -3.20 -9.90 -12.03
CA GLU A 29 -1.98 -10.70 -11.98
C GLU A 29 -1.56 -11.01 -10.54
N ALA A 30 -1.50 -10.00 -9.67
CA ALA A 30 -1.10 -10.19 -8.28
C ALA A 30 -2.04 -11.18 -7.55
N LYS A 31 -3.34 -11.09 -7.78
CA LYS A 31 -4.31 -12.05 -7.22
C LYS A 31 -4.10 -13.46 -7.76
N ALA A 32 -3.82 -13.61 -9.06
CA ALA A 32 -3.54 -14.91 -9.68
C ALA A 32 -2.25 -15.54 -9.11
N GLU A 33 -1.28 -14.71 -8.73
CA GLU A 33 -0.04 -15.11 -8.04
C GLU A 33 -0.25 -15.38 -6.53
N GLY A 34 -1.45 -15.17 -5.99
CA GLY A 34 -1.80 -15.47 -4.60
C GLY A 34 -1.62 -14.31 -3.62
N TYR A 35 -1.23 -13.12 -4.10
CA TYR A 35 -1.10 -11.94 -3.24
C TYR A 35 -2.47 -11.40 -2.82
N GLN A 36 -2.53 -10.91 -1.57
CA GLN A 36 -3.67 -10.12 -1.10
C GLN A 36 -3.56 -8.71 -1.71
N ALA A 37 -4.34 -8.44 -2.75
CA ALA A 37 -4.32 -7.17 -3.48
C ALA A 37 -5.73 -6.66 -3.78
N ILE A 38 -5.92 -5.35 -3.78
CA ILE A 38 -7.20 -4.71 -4.14
C ILE A 38 -7.02 -3.59 -5.15
N PHE A 39 -8.02 -3.42 -6.00
CA PHE A 39 -8.08 -2.29 -6.92
C PHE A 39 -8.59 -1.05 -6.18
N GLY A 40 -7.84 0.05 -6.24
CA GLY A 40 -8.24 1.30 -5.61
C GLY A 40 -7.16 2.38 -5.67
N ASN A 41 -7.57 3.62 -5.42
CA ASN A 41 -6.65 4.75 -5.35
C ASN A 41 -6.23 5.02 -3.90
N ALA A 42 -4.98 4.73 -3.56
CA ALA A 42 -4.42 4.96 -2.23
C ALA A 42 -4.38 6.45 -1.82
N ALA A 43 -4.47 7.40 -2.77
CA ALA A 43 -4.57 8.82 -2.46
C ALA A 43 -5.92 9.22 -1.84
N ARG A 44 -6.93 8.35 -1.93
CA ARG A 44 -8.26 8.56 -1.36
C ARG A 44 -8.34 8.06 0.09
N ASN A 45 -8.78 8.92 0.99
CA ASN A 45 -8.84 8.60 2.41
C ASN A 45 -9.82 7.49 2.76
N ASP A 46 -10.98 7.50 2.11
CA ASP A 46 -12.02 6.49 2.34
C ASP A 46 -11.54 5.08 1.96
N VAL A 47 -10.65 4.98 0.97
CA VAL A 47 -10.03 3.70 0.59
C VAL A 47 -9.04 3.24 1.67
N LEU A 48 -8.17 4.12 2.16
CA LEU A 48 -7.20 3.79 3.21
C LEU A 48 -7.88 3.43 4.54
N GLN A 49 -8.95 4.13 4.91
CA GLN A 49 -9.73 3.82 6.11
C GLN A 49 -10.37 2.44 6.04
N ARG A 50 -10.95 2.07 4.89
CA ARG A 50 -11.49 0.72 4.67
C ARG A 50 -10.42 -0.38 4.74
N LEU A 51 -9.17 -0.03 4.48
CA LEU A 51 -8.01 -0.91 4.66
C LEU A 51 -7.46 -0.94 6.08
N GLY A 52 -8.06 -0.20 7.02
CA GLY A 52 -7.65 -0.20 8.42
C GLY A 52 -6.37 0.57 8.69
N ILE A 53 -6.06 1.60 7.89
CA ILE A 53 -4.83 2.41 8.05
C ILE A 53 -4.65 2.97 9.47
N GLU A 54 -5.75 3.23 10.17
CA GLU A 54 -5.77 3.73 11.56
C GLU A 54 -5.09 2.77 12.56
N THR A 55 -5.06 1.48 12.22
CA THR A 55 -4.45 0.41 13.01
C THR A 55 -3.25 -0.24 12.32
N ALA A 56 -2.91 0.21 11.12
CA ALA A 56 -1.80 -0.34 10.36
C ALA A 56 -0.47 0.07 11.02
N PRO A 57 0.47 -0.87 11.23
CA PRO A 57 1.77 -0.54 11.82
C PRO A 57 2.65 0.26 10.88
N ALA A 58 2.44 0.13 9.57
CA ALA A 58 3.19 0.83 8.54
C ALA A 58 2.44 0.89 7.20
N VAL A 59 2.83 1.86 6.37
CA VAL A 59 2.49 1.93 4.94
C VAL A 59 3.77 1.96 4.13
N ILE A 60 3.80 1.19 3.05
CA ILE A 60 4.92 1.12 2.10
C ILE A 60 4.42 1.67 0.76
N LEU A 61 5.06 2.74 0.28
CA LEU A 61 4.74 3.39 -0.98
C LEU A 61 5.78 2.97 -2.01
N THR A 62 5.40 2.14 -2.98
CA THR A 62 6.32 1.62 -4.00
C THR A 62 6.00 2.12 -5.42
N MET A 63 5.50 3.36 -5.53
CA MET A 63 5.04 3.96 -6.79
C MET A 63 6.14 4.85 -7.41
N ASP A 64 6.36 4.72 -8.72
CA ASP A 64 7.35 5.52 -9.48
C ASP A 64 6.81 6.93 -9.85
N GLU A 65 6.02 7.53 -8.94
CA GLU A 65 5.39 8.83 -9.11
C GLU A 65 5.77 9.75 -7.94
N PRO A 66 6.87 10.52 -8.04
CA PRO A 66 7.42 11.26 -6.90
C PRO A 66 6.47 12.35 -6.39
N ILE A 67 5.74 13.01 -7.28
CA ILE A 67 4.78 14.06 -6.91
C ILE A 67 3.61 13.46 -6.10
N LEU A 68 3.05 12.35 -6.58
CA LEU A 68 1.96 11.66 -5.87
C LEU A 68 2.45 11.08 -4.54
N THR A 69 3.63 10.46 -4.53
CA THR A 69 4.24 9.90 -3.31
C THR A 69 4.45 10.97 -2.25
N GLN A 70 4.98 12.14 -2.63
CA GLN A 70 5.24 13.23 -1.69
C GLN A 70 3.93 13.84 -1.16
N SER A 71 2.95 14.03 -2.03
CA SER A 71 1.61 14.53 -1.66
C SER A 71 0.92 13.58 -0.68
N LEU A 72 0.92 12.28 -0.99
CA LEU A 72 0.34 11.25 -0.14
C LEU A 72 1.07 11.13 1.20
N THR A 73 2.40 11.13 1.19
CA THR A 73 3.21 11.09 2.41
C THR A 73 2.89 12.26 3.33
N ARG A 74 2.79 13.48 2.78
CA ARG A 74 2.42 14.67 3.57
C ARG A 74 1.03 14.50 4.19
N LYS A 75 0.06 14.05 3.41
CA LYS A 75 -1.31 13.82 3.87
C LYS A 75 -1.38 12.79 4.99
N LEU A 76 -0.68 11.66 4.82
CA LEU A 76 -0.61 10.58 5.81
C LEU A 76 0.04 11.04 7.10
N ARG A 77 1.16 11.78 7.04
CA ARG A 77 1.82 12.33 8.24
C ARG A 77 0.93 13.30 9.00
N THR A 78 0.13 14.11 8.31
CA THR A 78 -0.80 15.04 8.97
C THR A 78 -1.94 14.30 9.68
N GLN A 79 -2.42 13.19 9.12
CA GLN A 79 -3.59 12.47 9.63
C GLN A 79 -3.24 11.36 10.63
N PHE A 80 -2.09 10.72 10.43
CA PHE A 80 -1.58 9.62 11.23
C PHE A 80 -0.11 9.90 11.60
N PRO A 81 0.15 10.78 12.58
CA PRO A 81 1.50 11.22 12.92
C PRO A 81 2.45 10.08 13.33
N ASP A 82 1.90 9.01 13.93
CA ASP A 82 2.64 7.86 14.43
C ASP A 82 2.79 6.73 13.40
N LEU A 83 2.16 6.86 12.22
CA LEU A 83 2.22 5.83 11.17
C LEU A 83 3.62 5.79 10.55
N ALA A 84 4.26 4.63 10.58
CA ALA A 84 5.50 4.43 9.87
C ALA A 84 5.25 4.45 8.35
N ILE A 85 5.94 5.33 7.63
CA ILE A 85 5.84 5.44 6.17
C ILE A 85 7.21 5.11 5.57
N ILE A 86 7.23 4.11 4.69
CA ILE A 86 8.41 3.70 3.92
C ILE A 86 8.16 4.09 2.45
N THR A 87 9.10 4.80 1.84
CA THR A 87 9.08 5.27 0.44
C THR A 87 10.34 4.85 -0.28
#